data_AF-A0A1I7UIF2-F1
#
_entry.id   AF-A0A1I7UIF2-F1
#
_cell.length_a   1.000
_cell.length_b   1.000
_cell.length_c   1.000
_cell.angle_alpha   90.00
_cell.angle_beta   90.00
_cell.angle_gamma   90.00
#
_symmetry.space_group_name_H-M   'P 1'
#
loop_
_entity.id
_entity.type
_entity.pdbx_description
1 polymer ?
#
loop_
_entity_poly.entity_id
_entity_poly.type
_entity_poly.pdbx_seq_one_letter_code
_entity_poly.pdbx_strand_id
1 'polypeptide(L)'
;MNQQTGTNVVFTNGDTDPWSALGYYNPRDESVVSHLIKGSTHGWDLQYSFDGESEELKYAKRLTDENIEKWLGLKEEKTTTMEETTTRGTKEKVKKGSSANFVTGLFVVLACLVRFL
;
A
#
# COMPACT_ATOMS: atom_id res chain seq x y z
N MET A 1 -25.01 -11.97 -17.45
CA MET A 1 -24.11 -10.80 -17.33
C MET A 1 -22.83 -11.16 -18.06
N ASN A 2 -22.48 -10.40 -19.11
CA ASN A 2 -21.32 -10.70 -19.93
C ASN A 2 -20.05 -10.49 -19.09
N GLN A 3 -19.14 -11.46 -19.16
CA GLN A 3 -17.86 -11.39 -18.47
C GLN A 3 -16.99 -10.33 -19.16
N GLN A 4 -16.39 -9.44 -18.38
CA GLN A 4 -15.42 -8.48 -18.89
C GLN A 4 -14.07 -9.21 -19.07
N THR A 5 -13.52 -9.19 -20.28
CA THR A 5 -12.32 -9.93 -20.69
C THR A 5 -11.11 -9.00 -20.90
N GLY A 6 -11.11 -7.83 -20.28
CA GLY A 6 -9.99 -6.88 -20.39
C GLY A 6 -8.78 -7.35 -19.60
N THR A 7 -7.58 -7.14 -20.14
CA THR A 7 -6.29 -7.42 -19.51
C THR A 7 -5.44 -6.17 -19.49
N ASN A 8 -4.39 -6.15 -18.66
CA ASN A 8 -3.39 -5.07 -18.57
C ASN A 8 -4.04 -3.71 -18.26
N VAL A 9 -4.74 -3.63 -17.14
CA VAL A 9 -5.42 -2.40 -16.70
C VAL A 9 -5.10 -2.12 -15.24
N VAL A 10 -4.87 -0.84 -14.92
CA VAL A 10 -4.82 -0.34 -13.55
C VAL A 10 -6.04 0.56 -13.33
N PHE A 11 -6.90 0.19 -12.39
CA PHE A 11 -8.02 1.01 -11.93
C PHE A 11 -7.65 1.68 -10.60
N THR A 12 -7.37 2.97 -10.64
CA THR A 12 -7.22 3.82 -9.46
C THR A 12 -8.51 4.60 -9.21
N ASN A 13 -8.91 4.73 -7.95
CA ASN A 13 -10.00 5.62 -7.54
C ASN A 13 -9.62 6.32 -6.24
N GLY A 14 -10.03 7.58 -6.07
CA GLY A 14 -9.90 8.27 -4.79
C GLY A 14 -11.10 7.97 -3.88
N ASP A 15 -10.88 7.71 -2.59
CA ASP A 15 -11.99 7.40 -1.66
C ASP A 15 -12.91 8.59 -1.33
N THR A 16 -12.47 9.82 -1.62
CA THR A 16 -13.31 11.03 -1.49
C THR A 16 -13.97 11.43 -2.81
N ASP A 17 -13.65 10.74 -3.92
CA ASP A 17 -14.32 10.92 -5.20
C ASP A 17 -15.71 10.27 -5.18
N PRO A 18 -16.81 11.00 -5.41
CA PRO A 18 -18.15 10.40 -5.49
C PRO A 18 -18.26 9.32 -6.57
N TRP A 19 -17.44 9.38 -7.63
CA TRP A 19 -17.45 8.39 -8.70
C TRP A 19 -16.80 7.07 -8.30
N SER A 20 -16.04 7.03 -7.20
CA SER A 20 -15.44 5.79 -6.68
C SER A 20 -16.49 4.72 -6.36
N ALA A 21 -17.74 5.11 -6.07
CA ALA A 21 -18.84 4.16 -5.87
C ALA A 21 -19.15 3.30 -7.11
N LEU A 22 -18.78 3.78 -8.31
CA LEU A 22 -18.95 3.07 -9.59
C LEU A 22 -17.67 2.35 -10.03
N GLY A 23 -16.61 2.42 -9.22
CA GLY A 23 -15.31 1.83 -9.54
C GLY A 23 -15.31 0.31 -9.58
N TYR A 24 -14.23 -0.25 -10.13
CA TYR A 24 -14.02 -1.68 -10.24
C TYR A 24 -13.00 -2.14 -9.20
N TYR A 25 -13.41 -2.94 -8.22
CA TYR A 25 -12.57 -3.32 -7.05
C TYR A 25 -12.32 -4.82 -6.89
N ASN A 26 -12.98 -5.65 -7.68
CA ASN A 26 -12.87 -7.10 -7.59
C ASN A 26 -12.42 -7.67 -8.94
N PRO A 27 -11.15 -7.41 -9.33
CA PRO A 27 -10.60 -7.95 -10.56
C PRO A 27 -10.63 -9.48 -10.56
N ARG A 28 -10.88 -10.06 -11.73
CA ARG A 28 -10.86 -11.52 -11.94
C ARG A 28 -9.64 -11.99 -12.73
N ASP A 29 -9.04 -11.09 -13.49
CA ASP A 29 -7.82 -11.35 -14.25
C ASP A 29 -6.62 -10.84 -13.46
N GLU A 30 -5.54 -11.61 -13.42
CA GLU A 30 -4.34 -11.29 -12.62
C GLU A 30 -3.61 -10.04 -13.12
N SER A 31 -3.74 -9.72 -14.41
CA SER A 31 -3.17 -8.52 -15.02
C SER A 31 -3.98 -7.25 -14.78
N VAL A 32 -5.15 -7.37 -14.16
CA VAL A 32 -6.01 -6.24 -13.81
C VAL A 32 -5.83 -5.88 -12.34
N VAL A 33 -5.25 -4.70 -12.11
CA VAL A 33 -4.97 -4.17 -10.78
C VAL A 33 -6.04 -3.15 -10.42
N SER A 34 -6.56 -3.19 -9.19
CA SER A 34 -7.44 -2.16 -8.66
C SER A 34 -6.90 -1.63 -7.33
N HIS A 35 -6.91 -0.32 -7.17
CA HIS A 35 -6.41 0.35 -5.97
C HIS A 35 -7.26 1.58 -5.60
N LEU A 36 -7.70 1.63 -4.35
CA LEU A 36 -8.45 2.76 -3.79
C LEU A 36 -7.50 3.65 -2.97
N ILE A 37 -7.27 4.87 -3.43
CA ILE A 37 -6.34 5.84 -2.86
C ILE A 37 -7.04 6.58 -1.71
N LYS A 38 -6.53 6.42 -0.48
CA LYS A 38 -7.12 7.06 0.70
C LYS A 38 -6.82 8.56 0.74
N GLY A 39 -7.84 9.37 1.04
CA GLY A 39 -7.77 10.82 1.11
C GLY A 39 -7.63 11.52 -0.26
N SER A 40 -8.00 10.84 -1.34
CA SER A 40 -7.80 11.32 -2.71
C SER A 40 -9.10 11.59 -3.44
N THR A 41 -9.09 12.56 -4.36
CA THR A 41 -10.25 12.99 -5.17
C THR A 41 -10.12 12.46 -6.60
N HIS A 42 -11.06 12.86 -7.46
CA HIS A 42 -11.13 12.39 -8.84
C HIS A 42 -9.84 12.62 -9.63
N GLY A 43 -9.25 11.55 -10.15
CA GLY A 43 -8.10 11.59 -11.07
C GLY A 43 -6.83 12.22 -10.48
N TRP A 44 -6.67 12.23 -9.16
CA TRP A 44 -5.56 12.92 -8.51
C TRP A 44 -4.20 12.26 -8.80
N ASP A 45 -4.19 10.95 -9.06
CA ASP A 45 -3.02 10.17 -9.48
C ASP A 45 -2.50 10.53 -10.88
N LEU A 46 -3.32 11.17 -11.72
CA LEU A 46 -2.92 11.66 -13.05
C LEU A 46 -2.27 13.06 -13.03
N GLN A 47 -2.31 13.75 -11.90
CA GLN A 47 -1.74 15.09 -11.77
C GLN A 47 -0.20 15.07 -11.78
N TYR A 48 0.45 16.20 -12.05
CA TYR A 48 1.89 16.32 -11.85
C TYR A 48 2.29 16.13 -10.39
N SER A 49 3.47 15.57 -10.14
CA SER A 49 4.01 15.47 -8.78
C SER A 49 4.31 16.85 -8.18
N PHE A 50 4.15 16.96 -6.87
CA PHE A 50 4.37 18.20 -6.11
C PHE A 50 4.82 17.93 -4.68
N ASP A 51 5.40 18.94 -4.03
CA ASP A 51 5.79 18.85 -2.63
C ASP A 51 4.54 18.81 -1.74
N GLY A 52 4.35 17.68 -1.04
CA GLY A 52 3.19 17.46 -0.15
C GLY A 52 2.23 16.35 -0.60
N GLU A 53 2.56 15.61 -1.66
CA GLU A 53 1.82 14.39 -2.02
C GLU A 53 1.75 13.40 -0.85
N SER A 54 0.57 12.82 -0.62
CA SER A 54 0.41 11.75 0.36
C SER A 54 1.15 10.49 -0.09
N GLU A 55 1.56 9.65 0.87
CA GLU A 55 2.24 8.39 0.54
C GLU A 55 1.35 7.43 -0.25
N GLU A 56 0.03 7.45 0.00
CA GLU A 56 -0.97 6.69 -0.78
C GLU A 56 -1.00 7.13 -2.24
N LEU A 57 -0.98 8.44 -2.50
CA LEU A 57 -0.94 8.96 -3.87
C LEU A 57 0.35 8.57 -4.59
N LYS A 58 1.49 8.71 -3.91
CA LYS A 58 2.79 8.30 -4.47
C LYS A 58 2.82 6.81 -4.76
N TYR A 59 2.23 5.99 -3.87
CA TYR A 59 2.11 4.56 -4.09
C TYR A 59 1.27 4.24 -5.34
N ALA A 60 0.10 4.88 -5.50
CA ALA A 60 -0.75 4.67 -6.66
C ALA A 60 -0.04 5.02 -7.98
N LYS A 61 0.71 6.14 -8.02
CA LYS A 61 1.53 6.54 -9.17
C LYS A 61 2.60 5.49 -9.50
N ARG A 62 3.37 5.05 -8.49
CA ARG A 62 4.38 3.98 -8.66
C ARG A 62 3.76 2.67 -9.13
N LEU A 63 2.60 2.30 -8.58
CA LEU A 63 1.88 1.09 -8.99
C LEU A 63 1.50 1.15 -10.47
N THR A 64 1.03 2.30 -10.96
CA THR A 64 0.76 2.52 -12.38
C THR A 64 2.02 2.40 -13.23
N ASP A 65 3.10 3.08 -12.84
CA ASP A 65 4.38 3.04 -13.56
C ASP A 65 4.94 1.60 -13.63
N GLU A 66 4.92 0.87 -12.52
CA GLU A 66 5.40 -0.51 -12.46
C GLU A 66 4.60 -1.46 -13.38
N ASN A 67 3.28 -1.28 -13.49
CA ASN A 67 2.48 -2.09 -14.41
C ASN A 67 2.74 -1.71 -15.87
N ILE A 68 2.92 -0.42 -16.18
CA ILE A 68 3.33 0.02 -17.51
C ILE A 68 4.70 -0.57 -17.89
N GLU A 69 5.68 -0.55 -16.98
CA GLU A 69 6.99 -1.17 -17.20
C GLU A 69 6.89 -2.66 -17.49
N LYS A 70 6.01 -3.40 -16.79
CA LYS A 70 5.73 -4.82 -17.07
C LYS A 70 5.13 -5.00 -18.46
N TRP A 71 4.14 -4.19 -18.84
CA TRP A 71 3.50 -4.30 -20.16
C TRP A 71 4.47 -4.00 -21.31
N LEU A 72 5.47 -3.16 -21.05
CA LEU A 72 6.56 -2.87 -21.99
C LEU A 72 7.68 -3.92 -21.97
N GLY A 73 7.60 -4.94 -21.10
CA GLY A 73 8.64 -5.96 -20.95
C GLY A 73 9.92 -5.46 -20.29
N LEU A 74 9.87 -4.32 -19.59
CA LEU A 74 11.01 -3.71 -18.90
C LEU A 74 11.20 -4.27 -17.48
N LYS A 75 10.16 -4.91 -16.93
CA LYS A 75 10.19 -5.61 -15.65
C LYS A 75 9.53 -6.99 -15.77
N GLU A 76 10.16 -7.97 -15.15
CA GLU A 76 9.63 -9.33 -15.00
C GLU A 76 8.48 -9.37 -13.98
N GLU A 77 7.53 -10.27 -14.20
CA GLU A 77 6.36 -10.44 -13.34
C GLU A 77 6.77 -11.21 -12.06
N LYS A 78 6.98 -10.49 -10.95
CA LYS A 78 7.14 -11.14 -9.65
C LYS A 78 5.77 -11.53 -9.09
N THR A 79 5.40 -12.81 -9.25
CA THR A 79 4.26 -13.42 -8.57
C THR A 79 4.40 -13.24 -7.06
N THR A 80 3.68 -12.29 -6.49
CA THR A 80 3.64 -12.06 -5.04
C THR A 80 2.35 -12.67 -4.52
N THR A 81 2.43 -13.89 -4.00
CA THR A 81 1.36 -14.52 -3.24
C THR A 81 1.17 -13.73 -1.94
N MET A 82 0.07 -13.00 -1.83
CA MET A 82 -0.32 -12.34 -0.58
C MET A 82 -0.95 -13.38 0.36
N GLU A 83 -0.24 -13.74 1.42
CA GLU A 83 -0.83 -14.43 2.57
C GLU A 83 -1.82 -13.48 3.27
N GLU A 84 -3.07 -13.92 3.33
CA GLU A 84 -4.15 -13.28 4.08
C GLU A 84 -3.86 -13.39 5.59
N THR A 85 -3.28 -12.34 6.18
CA THR A 85 -3.30 -12.19 7.64
C THR A 85 -4.69 -11.70 8.07
N THR A 86 -5.62 -12.64 8.19
CA THR A 86 -6.89 -12.42 8.89
C THR A 86 -6.62 -12.41 10.41
N THR A 87 -6.47 -11.21 10.99
CA THR A 87 -6.49 -11.04 12.45
C THR A 87 -7.94 -10.94 12.93
N ARG A 88 -8.60 -12.10 13.08
CA ARG A 88 -9.91 -12.21 13.76
C ARG A 88 -9.70 -12.12 15.27
N GLY A 89 -9.91 -10.94 15.83
CA GLY A 89 -9.85 -10.70 17.27
C GLY A 89 -10.87 -11.54 18.04
N THR A 90 -10.38 -12.57 18.73
CA THR A 90 -11.15 -13.29 19.76
C THR A 90 -10.82 -12.65 21.11
N LYS A 91 -11.87 -12.27 21.86
CA LYS A 91 -11.73 -11.78 23.22
C LYS A 91 -11.40 -12.97 24.13
N GLU A 92 -10.29 -12.89 24.85
CA GLU A 92 -10.06 -13.67 26.07
C GLU A 92 -9.65 -12.73 27.22
N LYS A 93 -10.42 -12.79 28.31
CA LYS A 93 -9.97 -12.38 29.64
C LYS A 93 -9.16 -13.54 30.22
N VAL A 94 -8.09 -13.26 30.99
CA VAL A 94 -7.85 -13.85 32.33
C VAL A 94 -6.58 -13.28 33.02
N LYS A 95 -6.85 -12.81 34.25
CA LYS A 95 -6.09 -12.75 35.53
C LYS A 95 -4.67 -12.16 35.67
N LYS A 96 -4.68 -11.19 36.59
CA LYS A 96 -3.67 -10.65 37.52
C LYS A 96 -2.74 -11.72 38.13
N GLY A 97 -1.43 -11.50 38.01
CA GLY A 97 -0.37 -12.21 38.73
C GLY A 97 0.89 -11.35 38.78
N SER A 98 1.37 -11.07 39.99
CA SER A 98 2.51 -10.21 40.32
C SER A 98 3.80 -11.03 40.42
N SER A 99 4.91 -10.55 39.85
CA SER A 99 6.22 -10.44 40.53
C SER A 99 7.30 -9.91 39.58
N ALA A 100 8.14 -9.04 40.13
CA ALA A 100 9.17 -8.24 39.48
C ALA A 100 10.33 -9.03 38.86
N ASN A 101 10.99 -8.43 37.86
CA ASN A 101 12.45 -8.46 37.72
C ASN A 101 12.95 -7.13 37.14
N PHE A 102 13.82 -6.51 37.91
CA PHE A 102 14.50 -5.23 37.70
C PHE A 102 15.81 -5.49 36.96
N VAL A 103 16.04 -4.87 35.79
CA VAL A 103 17.40 -4.63 35.28
C VAL A 103 17.45 -3.28 34.57
N THR A 104 18.34 -2.43 35.10
CA THR A 104 18.74 -1.09 34.67
C THR A 104 19.65 -1.10 33.45
N GLY A 105 19.56 -0.08 32.59
CA GLY A 105 20.56 0.25 31.56
C GLY A 105 20.08 1.41 30.68
N LEU A 106 20.15 2.64 31.18
CA LEU A 106 21.22 3.63 30.93
C LEU A 106 21.21 4.19 29.50
N PHE A 107 20.64 5.40 29.40
CA PHE A 107 20.81 6.37 28.34
C PHE A 107 22.29 6.52 27.94
N VAL A 108 22.60 6.38 26.64
CA VAL A 108 23.75 7.05 26.03
C VAL A 108 23.34 7.61 24.68
N VAL A 109 23.17 8.93 24.66
CA VAL A 109 23.18 9.80 23.49
C VAL A 109 24.65 9.99 23.07
N LEU A 110 24.84 10.25 21.77
CA LEU A 110 25.98 10.97 21.17
C LEU A 110 27.12 10.12 20.57
N ALA A 111 27.20 10.16 19.24
CA ALA A 111 28.37 10.53 18.43
C ALA A 111 28.51 9.65 17.18
N CYS A 112 28.39 10.25 16.00
CA CYS A 112 29.19 9.89 14.82
C CYS A 112 29.15 11.03 13.81
N LEU A 113 30.11 11.94 13.93
CA LEU A 113 30.44 12.97 12.94
C LEU A 113 31.97 13.02 12.83
N VAL A 114 32.55 12.22 11.93
CA VAL A 114 33.92 12.35 11.37
C VAL A 114 33.90 11.61 10.02
N ARG A 115 33.82 12.29 8.87
CA ARG A 115 34.92 12.84 8.05
C ARG A 115 36.02 11.82 7.64
N PHE A 116 35.90 11.32 6.42
CA PHE A 116 36.98 10.91 5.50
C PHE A 116 36.44 11.29 4.11
N LEU A 117 37.02 12.12 3.25
CA LEU A 117 38.34 12.74 3.10
C LEU A 117 38.13 14.15 2.51
#